data_AF-A0A6I2UD86-F1
#
_entry.id   AF-A0A6I2UD86-F1
#
_cell.length_a   1.000
_cell.length_b   1.000
_cell.length_c   1.000
_cell.angle_alpha   90.00
_cell.angle_beta   90.00
_cell.angle_gamma   90.00
#
_symmetry.space_group_name_H-M   'P 1'
#
loop_
_entity.id
_entity.type
_entity.pdbx_description
1 polymer ?
#
loop_
_entity_poly.entity_id
_entity_poly.type
_entity_poly.pdbx_seq_one_letter_code
_entity_poly.pdbx_strand_id
1 'polypeptide(L)'
;MPDIKTILASDIEAENLDIRYDMSVKRVLGNIPLLAPITKYTVKELENFSIPMIEQCIDADSIKISQVFVEPGLTNRKIVNDELESKIPGEGRAIFDIRFTITLPDGSKSKIIINIEAQQKSNPGYSLLNRGIFYAARLISAQLSVEFTNDGSDQEQYDNMKKVYSI
;
A
#
# COMPACT_ATOMS: atom_id res chain seq x y z
N MET A 1 -10.98 20.28 -42.75
CA MET A 1 -12.23 19.68 -42.22
C MET A 1 -12.15 19.79 -40.71
N PRO A 2 -13.17 20.28 -40.00
CA PRO A 2 -13.12 20.28 -38.54
C PRO A 2 -13.26 18.84 -38.05
N ASP A 3 -12.32 18.40 -37.20
CA ASP A 3 -12.37 17.09 -36.55
C ASP A 3 -13.62 16.99 -35.69
N ILE A 4 -14.61 16.20 -36.13
CA ILE A 4 -15.76 15.84 -35.30
C ILE A 4 -15.25 14.82 -34.29
N LYS A 5 -14.78 15.32 -33.14
CA LYS A 5 -14.47 14.47 -31.99
C LYS A 5 -15.73 13.70 -31.60
N THR A 6 -15.69 12.38 -31.73
CA THR A 6 -16.80 11.52 -31.31
C THR A 6 -16.89 11.50 -29.79
N ILE A 7 -18.09 11.26 -29.26
CA ILE A 7 -18.34 11.17 -27.81
C ILE A 7 -17.38 10.15 -27.16
N LEU A 8 -17.13 9.03 -27.83
CA LEU A 8 -16.16 8.02 -27.41
C LEU A 8 -14.72 8.55 -27.29
N ALA A 9 -14.28 9.40 -28.22
CA ALA A 9 -12.94 9.98 -28.17
C ALA A 9 -12.80 10.99 -27.02
N SER A 10 -13.86 11.77 -26.73
CA SER A 10 -13.87 12.66 -25.56
C SER A 10 -13.92 11.88 -24.25
N ASP A 11 -14.67 10.77 -24.18
CA ASP A 11 -14.75 9.93 -22.98
C ASP A 11 -13.40 9.27 -22.68
N ILE A 12 -12.73 8.72 -23.70
CA ILE A 12 -11.38 8.15 -23.58
C ILE A 12 -10.37 9.22 -23.13
N GLU A 13 -10.46 10.45 -23.64
CA GLU A 13 -9.56 11.52 -23.20
C GLU A 13 -9.80 11.97 -21.77
N ALA A 14 -11.07 12.05 -21.35
CA ALA A 14 -11.45 12.36 -19.98
C ALA A 14 -10.95 11.26 -19.02
N GLU A 15 -11.18 9.98 -19.35
CA GLU A 15 -10.65 8.84 -18.60
C GLU A 15 -9.12 8.87 -18.51
N ASN A 16 -8.43 9.16 -19.62
CA ASN A 16 -6.97 9.29 -19.62
C ASN A 16 -6.48 10.49 -18.80
N LEU A 17 -7.26 11.55 -18.71
CA LEU A 17 -6.94 12.70 -17.87
C LEU A 17 -7.10 12.36 -16.39
N ASP A 18 -8.18 11.69 -16.02
CA ASP A 18 -8.44 11.23 -14.65
C ASP A 18 -7.37 10.23 -14.18
N ILE A 19 -6.98 9.26 -15.02
CA ILE A 19 -5.89 8.31 -14.71
C ILE A 19 -4.57 9.05 -14.47
N ARG A 20 -4.28 10.07 -15.29
CA ARG A 20 -3.06 10.88 -15.12
C ARG A 20 -3.11 11.70 -13.83
N TYR A 21 -4.26 12.26 -13.47
CA TYR A 21 -4.43 12.99 -12.21
C TYR A 21 -4.29 12.08 -11.01
N ASP A 22 -4.95 10.91 -11.01
CA ASP A 22 -4.85 9.90 -9.96
C ASP A 22 -3.38 9.49 -9.72
N MET A 23 -2.66 9.13 -10.78
CA MET A 23 -1.24 8.79 -10.68
C MET A 23 -0.37 9.97 -10.23
N SER A 24 -0.70 11.19 -10.64
CA SER A 24 0.04 12.40 -10.22
C SER A 24 -0.12 12.65 -8.72
N VAL A 25 -1.33 12.52 -8.18
CA VAL A 25 -1.60 12.70 -6.75
C VAL A 25 -0.84 11.65 -5.93
N LYS A 26 -0.87 10.38 -6.36
CA LYS A 26 -0.15 9.31 -5.67
C LYS A 26 1.35 9.52 -5.68
N ARG A 27 1.91 10.01 -6.79
CA ARG A 27 3.34 10.38 -6.88
C ARG A 27 3.71 11.53 -5.96
N VAL A 28 2.85 12.55 -5.87
CA VAL A 28 3.07 13.66 -4.92
C VAL A 28 3.06 13.12 -3.49
N LEU A 29 2.00 12.41 -3.09
CA LEU A 29 1.87 11.84 -1.75
C LEU A 29 2.97 10.84 -1.38
N GLY A 30 3.52 10.11 -2.35
CA GLY A 30 4.61 9.16 -2.14
C GLY A 30 5.98 9.79 -1.83
N ASN A 31 6.09 11.12 -1.80
CA ASN A 31 7.32 11.79 -1.38
C ASN A 31 7.46 11.76 0.14
N ILE A 32 8.66 11.43 0.62
CA ILE A 32 9.00 11.34 2.05
C ILE A 32 8.56 12.57 2.87
N PRO A 33 8.76 13.82 2.40
CA PRO A 33 8.30 15.01 3.12
C PRO A 33 6.78 15.11 3.34
N LEU A 34 5.97 14.36 2.59
CA LEU A 34 4.52 14.24 2.81
C LEU A 34 4.17 12.98 3.60
N LEU A 35 4.86 11.86 3.38
CA LEU A 35 4.66 10.63 4.13
C LEU A 35 4.97 10.81 5.62
N ALA A 36 6.03 11.54 5.97
CA ALA A 36 6.45 11.73 7.35
C ALA A 36 5.41 12.46 8.23
N PRO A 37 4.85 13.64 7.83
CA PRO A 37 3.77 14.25 8.59
C PRO A 37 2.50 13.41 8.60
N ILE A 38 2.11 12.74 7.50
CA ILE A 38 0.94 11.86 7.49
C ILE A 38 1.07 10.78 8.56
N THR A 39 2.21 10.08 8.58
CA THR A 39 2.44 8.98 9.50
C THR A 39 2.64 9.44 10.94
N LYS A 40 3.24 10.62 11.18
CA LYS A 40 3.33 11.23 12.52
C LYS A 40 1.96 11.34 13.21
N TYR A 41 0.93 11.72 12.45
CA TYR A 41 -0.41 11.99 13.01
C TYR A 41 -1.38 10.82 12.92
N THR A 42 -0.99 9.72 12.27
CA THR A 42 -1.88 8.55 12.05
C THR A 42 -1.31 7.25 12.61
N VAL A 43 0.00 7.17 12.86
CA VAL A 43 0.69 5.99 13.39
C VAL A 43 1.11 6.26 14.83
N LYS A 44 0.53 5.50 15.76
CA LYS A 44 0.74 5.70 17.21
C LYS A 44 2.20 5.63 17.62
N GLU A 45 2.96 4.72 17.05
CA GLU A 45 4.38 4.54 17.34
C GLU A 45 5.24 5.74 16.93
N LEU A 46 4.71 6.64 16.08
CA LEU A 46 5.43 7.79 15.55
C LEU A 46 5.03 9.12 16.18
N GLU A 47 4.00 9.13 17.04
CA GLU A 47 3.39 10.36 17.56
C GLU A 47 4.41 11.29 18.25
N ASN A 48 5.39 10.71 18.94
CA ASN A 48 6.40 11.41 19.74
C ASN A 48 7.71 11.71 18.99
N PHE A 49 7.89 11.20 17.77
CA PHE A 49 9.08 11.50 16.97
C PHE A 49 8.92 12.82 16.19
N SER A 50 10.03 13.52 15.95
CA SER A 50 10.03 14.70 15.09
C SER A 50 9.84 14.27 13.62
N ILE A 51 9.25 15.15 12.79
CA ILE A 51 9.11 14.87 11.36
C ILE A 51 10.46 14.53 10.70
N PRO A 52 11.56 15.29 10.93
CA PRO A 52 12.86 14.92 10.36
C PRO A 52 13.38 13.54 10.79
N MET A 53 13.04 13.10 12.01
CA MET A 53 13.39 11.75 12.46
C MET A 53 12.59 10.70 11.70
N ILE A 54 11.28 10.93 11.53
CA ILE A 54 10.40 10.03 10.79
C ILE A 54 10.83 9.92 9.33
N GLU A 55 11.25 11.03 8.70
CA GLU A 55 11.81 11.01 7.34
C GLU A 55 13.01 10.06 7.20
N GLN A 56 13.89 10.01 8.21
CA GLN A 56 15.03 9.09 8.25
C GLN A 56 14.63 7.63 8.50
N CYS A 57 13.47 7.41 9.13
CA CYS A 57 12.95 6.07 9.42
C CYS A 57 12.21 5.44 8.23
N ILE A 58 11.79 6.24 7.24
CA ILE A 58 11.14 5.74 6.03
C ILE A 58 12.18 5.08 5.11
N ASP A 59 11.98 3.81 4.80
CA ASP A 59 12.79 3.11 3.80
C ASP A 59 12.37 3.57 2.40
N ALA A 60 13.18 4.45 1.79
CA ALA A 60 12.93 5.01 0.46
C ALA A 60 12.80 3.94 -0.63
N ASP A 61 13.56 2.84 -0.54
CA ASP A 61 13.56 1.77 -1.54
C ASP A 61 12.30 0.89 -1.43
N SER A 62 11.67 0.89 -0.25
CA SER A 62 10.42 0.19 0.00
C SER A 62 9.17 0.89 -0.58
N ILE A 63 9.28 2.16 -0.99
CA ILE A 63 8.13 2.92 -1.52
C ILE A 63 7.71 2.33 -2.87
N LYS A 64 6.44 1.93 -2.96
CA LYS A 64 5.79 1.39 -4.16
C LYS A 64 4.48 2.15 -4.39
N ILE A 65 4.36 2.75 -5.57
CA ILE A 65 3.19 3.53 -5.97
C ILE A 65 2.44 2.76 -7.07
N SER A 66 1.19 2.37 -6.83
CA SER A 66 0.35 1.64 -7.79
C SER A 66 1.03 0.40 -8.40
N GLN A 67 1.83 -0.31 -7.60
CA GLN A 67 2.65 -1.44 -8.05
C GLN A 67 2.41 -2.74 -7.30
N VAL A 68 1.80 -2.68 -6.11
CA VAL A 68 1.61 -3.85 -5.25
C VAL A 68 0.14 -4.25 -5.25
N PHE A 69 -0.14 -5.46 -5.71
CA PHE A 69 -1.47 -6.04 -5.74
C PHE A 69 -1.98 -6.34 -4.34
N VAL A 70 -3.29 -6.30 -4.17
CA VAL A 70 -3.98 -6.59 -2.90
C VAL A 70 -4.36 -8.08 -2.79
N GLU A 71 -4.37 -8.81 -3.91
CA GLU A 71 -4.81 -10.20 -3.96
C GLU A 71 -3.80 -11.19 -3.36
N PRO A 72 -4.28 -12.21 -2.60
CA PRO A 72 -3.45 -13.31 -2.11
C PRO A 72 -2.68 -13.98 -3.26
N GLY A 73 -1.35 -14.16 -3.06
CA GLY A 73 -0.44 -14.72 -4.08
C GLY A 73 0.10 -13.72 -5.11
N LEU A 74 -0.46 -12.50 -5.17
CA LEU A 74 0.11 -11.40 -5.96
C LEU A 74 0.86 -10.39 -5.09
N THR A 75 0.42 -10.21 -3.84
CA THR A 75 1.06 -9.31 -2.87
C THR A 75 2.43 -9.83 -2.38
N ASN A 76 2.67 -11.15 -2.42
CA ASN A 76 3.85 -11.81 -1.83
C ASN A 76 4.86 -12.27 -2.88
N ARG A 77 4.75 -11.84 -4.14
CA ARG A 77 5.65 -12.30 -5.21
C ARG A 77 7.08 -11.82 -4.95
N LYS A 78 7.86 -12.58 -4.18
CA LYS A 78 9.22 -12.90 -4.59
C LYS A 78 9.06 -13.79 -5.82
N ILE A 79 9.79 -13.50 -6.90
CA ILE A 79 9.86 -14.43 -8.04
C ILE A 79 10.51 -15.72 -7.51
N VAL A 80 9.68 -16.64 -7.03
CA VAL A 80 10.08 -17.99 -6.65
C VAL A 80 8.90 -18.87 -7.01
N ASN A 81 9.05 -19.51 -8.17
CA ASN A 81 8.35 -20.69 -8.68
C ASN A 81 6.81 -20.68 -8.61
N ASP A 82 6.21 -20.71 -9.80
CA ASP A 82 4.89 -21.27 -10.03
C ASP A 82 4.77 -22.62 -9.31
N GLU A 83 4.07 -22.64 -8.17
CA GLU A 83 3.39 -23.81 -7.58
C GLU A 83 3.03 -23.46 -6.14
N LEU A 84 1.86 -22.85 -5.93
CA LEU A 84 0.99 -23.05 -4.77
C LEU A 84 -0.34 -22.32 -5.03
N GLU A 85 -1.41 -23.07 -4.90
CA GLU A 85 -2.78 -22.72 -5.25
C GLU A 85 -3.26 -21.45 -4.54
N SER A 86 -3.35 -20.34 -5.29
CA SER A 86 -4.26 -19.23 -4.97
C SER A 86 -4.72 -18.59 -6.27
N LYS A 87 -5.46 -19.37 -7.07
CA LYS A 87 -6.40 -18.79 -8.03
C LYS A 87 -7.72 -18.70 -7.31
N ILE A 88 -7.99 -17.56 -6.67
CA ILE A 88 -9.35 -17.15 -6.35
C ILE A 88 -9.84 -16.34 -7.56
N PRO A 89 -10.61 -16.93 -8.49
CA PRO A 89 -11.10 -16.21 -9.66
C PRO A 89 -12.36 -15.42 -9.25
N GLY A 90 -12.38 -14.11 -9.49
CA GLY A 90 -13.63 -13.34 -9.43
C GLY A 90 -13.62 -12.04 -8.63
N GLU A 91 -12.57 -11.72 -7.87
CA GLU A 91 -12.38 -10.35 -7.35
C GLU A 91 -11.59 -9.55 -8.40
N GLY A 92 -12.09 -8.37 -8.77
CA GLY A 92 -11.34 -7.45 -9.64
C GLY A 92 -9.97 -7.10 -9.06
N ARG A 93 -9.03 -6.68 -9.93
CA ARG A 93 -7.65 -6.35 -9.53
C ARG A 93 -7.61 -5.05 -8.73
N ALA A 94 -7.32 -5.11 -7.43
CA ALA A 94 -7.06 -3.97 -6.56
C ALA A 94 -5.55 -3.83 -6.32
N ILE A 95 -5.07 -2.59 -6.36
CA ILE A 95 -3.66 -2.24 -6.19
C ILE A 95 -3.56 -1.23 -5.06
N PHE A 96 -2.59 -1.39 -4.17
CA PHE A 96 -2.29 -0.37 -3.17
C PHE A 96 -1.81 0.90 -3.84
N ASP A 97 -2.33 2.05 -3.40
CA ASP A 97 -1.94 3.35 -3.94
C ASP A 97 -0.49 3.66 -3.60
N ILE A 98 -0.13 3.61 -2.30
CA ILE A 98 1.22 3.85 -1.81
C ILE A 98 1.52 2.87 -0.68
N ARG A 99 2.42 1.91 -0.91
CA ARG A 99 2.92 0.99 0.11
C ARG A 99 4.37 1.30 0.42
N PHE A 100 4.74 1.35 1.69
CA PHE A 100 6.12 1.54 2.13
C PHE A 100 6.31 1.00 3.55
N THR A 101 7.54 1.07 4.04
CA THR A 101 7.89 0.57 5.37
C THR A 101 8.68 1.61 6.16
N ILE A 102 8.45 1.60 7.47
CA ILE A 102 9.17 2.44 8.44
C ILE A 102 9.89 1.52 9.42
N THR A 103 11.16 1.79 9.70
CA THR A 103 11.90 1.15 10.80
C THR A 103 12.00 2.12 11.96
N LEU A 104 11.49 1.73 13.13
CA LEU A 104 11.47 2.62 14.29
C LEU A 104 12.89 2.96 14.78
N PRO A 105 13.10 4.19 15.27
CA PRO A 105 14.42 4.67 15.65
C PRO A 105 14.89 4.19 17.03
N ASP A 106 14.00 3.63 17.84
CA ASP A 106 14.27 3.21 19.22
C ASP A 106 15.07 1.90 19.33
N GLY A 107 15.59 1.38 18.21
CA GLY A 107 16.39 0.16 18.17
C GLY A 107 15.56 -1.11 18.25
N SER A 108 14.23 -1.02 18.30
CA SER A 108 13.40 -2.18 18.03
C SER A 108 13.53 -2.52 16.55
N LYS A 109 13.71 -3.81 16.20
CA LYS A 109 13.58 -4.29 14.80
C LYS A 109 12.14 -4.16 14.28
N SER A 110 11.34 -3.27 14.86
CA SER A 110 9.94 -3.05 14.58
C SER A 110 9.82 -2.30 13.27
N LYS A 111 9.77 -3.08 12.20
CA LYS A 111 9.30 -2.65 10.91
C LYS A 111 7.78 -2.46 10.97
N ILE A 112 7.28 -1.36 10.44
CA ILE A 112 5.86 -1.09 10.24
C ILE A 112 5.62 -1.04 8.73
N ILE A 113 4.61 -1.75 8.26
CA ILE A 113 4.17 -1.74 6.86
C ILE A 113 2.97 -0.80 6.75
N ILE A 114 3.02 0.14 5.82
CA ILE A 114 2.02 1.19 5.68
C ILE A 114 1.45 1.16 4.27
N ASN A 115 0.13 1.27 4.18
CA ASN A 115 -0.59 1.65 2.96
C ASN A 115 -1.26 3.02 3.18
N ILE A 116 -1.12 3.92 2.22
CA ILE A 116 -1.87 5.18 2.14
C ILE A 116 -2.73 5.14 0.89
N GLU A 117 -4.04 5.29 1.04
CA GLU A 117 -4.98 5.46 -0.07
C GLU A 117 -5.35 6.93 -0.30
N ALA A 118 -5.26 7.36 -1.56
CA ALA A 118 -5.75 8.66 -1.97
C ALA A 118 -7.23 8.53 -2.37
N GLN A 119 -8.13 9.09 -1.56
CA GLN A 119 -9.56 9.04 -1.85
C GLN A 119 -10.04 10.33 -2.55
N GLN A 120 -10.58 10.19 -3.77
CA GLN A 120 -11.17 11.30 -4.52
C GLN A 120 -12.54 11.71 -3.96
N LYS A 121 -13.31 10.76 -3.42
CA LYS A 121 -14.68 10.97 -2.90
C LYS A 121 -14.73 10.62 -1.43
N SER A 122 -15.31 11.51 -0.62
CA SER A 122 -15.53 11.29 0.81
C SER A 122 -16.59 10.22 1.09
N ASN A 123 -17.51 9.97 0.16
CA ASN A 123 -18.49 8.90 0.24
C ASN A 123 -18.53 8.09 -1.07
N PRO A 124 -17.72 7.04 -1.20
CA PRO A 124 -17.64 6.24 -2.42
C PRO A 124 -18.80 5.23 -2.57
N GLY A 125 -19.79 5.24 -1.67
CA GLY A 125 -20.90 4.27 -1.67
C GLY A 125 -20.61 2.99 -0.87
N TYR A 126 -19.49 2.95 -0.15
CA TYR A 126 -19.12 1.89 0.79
C TYR A 126 -18.39 2.48 2.00
N SER A 127 -18.29 1.70 3.08
CA SER A 127 -17.57 2.09 4.29
C SER A 127 -16.06 2.15 4.04
N LEU A 128 -15.48 3.35 4.16
CA LEU A 128 -14.03 3.53 4.12
C LEU A 128 -13.33 2.75 5.24
N LEU A 129 -13.95 2.64 6.41
CA LEU A 129 -13.43 1.83 7.51
C LEU A 129 -13.30 0.35 7.11
N ASN A 130 -14.35 -0.23 6.51
CA ASN A 130 -14.32 -1.63 6.10
C ASN A 130 -13.28 -1.89 5.02
N ARG A 131 -13.10 -0.92 4.11
CA ARG A 131 -12.03 -0.96 3.11
C ARG A 131 -10.64 -0.90 3.74
N GLY A 132 -10.43 -0.03 4.73
CA GLY A 132 -9.18 0.01 5.50
C GLY A 132 -8.89 -1.31 6.22
N ILE A 133 -9.91 -1.92 6.84
CA ILE A 133 -9.79 -3.26 7.46
C ILE A 133 -9.39 -4.31 6.42
N PHE A 134 -10.06 -4.31 5.26
CA PHE A 134 -9.76 -5.24 4.18
C PHE A 134 -8.28 -5.15 3.74
N TYR A 135 -7.77 -3.95 3.51
CA TYR A 135 -6.37 -3.76 3.14
C TYR A 135 -5.37 -4.08 4.23
N ALA A 136 -5.68 -3.73 5.47
CA ALA A 136 -4.85 -4.12 6.60
C ALA A 136 -4.74 -5.65 6.71
N ALA A 137 -5.87 -6.37 6.59
CA ALA A 137 -5.88 -7.83 6.60
C ALA A 137 -5.07 -8.44 5.45
N ARG A 138 -5.15 -7.86 4.24
CA ARG A 138 -4.36 -8.31 3.08
C ARG A 138 -2.86 -8.06 3.29
N LEU A 139 -2.47 -6.91 3.83
CA LEU A 139 -1.08 -6.64 4.19
C LEU A 139 -0.55 -7.56 5.31
N ILE A 140 -1.37 -7.92 6.29
CA ILE A 140 -1.00 -8.89 7.34
C ILE A 140 -0.78 -10.27 6.70
N SER A 141 -1.75 -10.75 5.92
CA SER A 141 -1.62 -12.01 5.20
C SER A 141 -0.40 -12.02 4.27
N ALA A 142 -0.03 -10.86 3.73
CA ALA A 142 1.06 -10.73 2.79
C ALA A 142 2.47 -10.89 3.38
N GLN A 143 2.55 -10.97 4.71
CA GLN A 143 3.82 -11.12 5.40
C GLN A 143 4.31 -12.57 5.47
N LEU A 144 3.41 -13.55 5.27
CA LEU A 144 3.79 -14.96 5.24
C LEU A 144 4.78 -15.23 4.10
N SER A 145 5.89 -15.89 4.45
CA SER A 145 7.05 -16.18 3.58
C SER A 145 7.84 -14.94 3.13
N VAL A 146 7.55 -13.76 3.70
CA VAL A 146 8.26 -12.50 3.43
C VAL A 146 8.89 -11.94 4.69
N GLU A 147 8.09 -11.68 5.72
CA GLU A 147 8.54 -11.17 7.03
C GLU A 147 8.61 -12.28 8.09
N PHE A 148 7.79 -13.33 7.94
CA PHE A 148 7.74 -14.47 8.85
C PHE A 148 7.38 -15.77 8.14
N THR A 149 7.60 -16.92 8.77
CA THR A 149 7.13 -18.22 8.28
C THR A 149 6.29 -18.92 9.34
N ASN A 150 5.52 -19.93 8.95
CA ASN A 150 4.78 -20.79 9.88
C ASN A 150 5.32 -22.23 9.92
N ASP A 151 6.54 -22.42 9.41
CA ASP A 151 7.25 -23.69 9.50
C ASP A 151 7.72 -23.90 10.95
N GLY A 152 7.67 -25.14 11.43
CA GLY A 152 8.18 -25.52 12.76
C GLY A 152 9.70 -25.38 12.91
N SER A 153 10.43 -25.16 11.80
CA SER A 153 11.87 -24.87 11.84
C SER A 153 12.20 -23.43 12.23
N ASP A 154 11.28 -22.48 11.98
CA ASP A 154 11.35 -21.10 12.44
C ASP A 154 10.86 -21.05 13.88
N GLN A 155 11.70 -20.61 14.81
CA GLN A 155 11.34 -20.57 16.24
C GLN A 155 10.51 -19.33 16.62
N GLU A 156 10.56 -18.27 15.81
CA GLU A 156 9.84 -17.03 16.08
C GLU A 156 8.47 -17.04 15.38
N GLN A 157 8.33 -17.72 14.24
CA GLN A 157 7.07 -17.90 13.51
C GLN A 157 6.22 -16.61 13.46
N TYR A 158 4.99 -16.66 13.98
CA TYR A 158 4.05 -15.54 14.02
C TYR A 158 4.53 -14.35 14.87
N ASP A 159 5.47 -14.54 15.81
CA ASP A 159 6.03 -13.46 16.62
C ASP A 159 6.87 -12.50 15.77
N ASN A 160 7.28 -12.93 14.57
CA ASN A 160 7.96 -12.06 13.60
C ASN A 160 7.03 -11.18 12.77
N MET A 161 5.70 -11.28 12.91
CA MET A 161 4.78 -10.39 12.21
C MET A 161 5.06 -8.91 12.49
N LYS A 162 5.02 -8.12 11.43
CA LYS A 162 5.17 -6.67 11.43
C LYS A 162 3.81 -6.01 11.53
N LYS A 163 3.77 -4.87 12.23
CA LYS A 163 2.55 -4.06 12.34
C LYS A 163 2.17 -3.48 10.99
N VAL A 164 0.86 -3.30 10.80
CA VAL A 164 0.28 -2.79 9.57
C VAL A 164 -0.63 -1.60 9.87
N TYR A 165 -0.51 -0.56 9.05
CA TYR A 165 -1.49 0.53 8.98
C TYR A 165 -2.04 0.65 7.57
N SER A 166 -3.35 0.84 7.46
CA SER A 166 -4.01 1.33 6.24
C SER A 166 -4.64 2.69 6.57
N ILE A 167 -4.19 3.72 5.87
CA ILE A 167 -4.51 5.13 6.09
C ILE A 167 -5.28 5.65 4.89
#